data_AF-A0A428YNS9-F1
#
_entry.id   AF-A0A428YNS9-F1
#
_cell.length_a   1.000
_cell.length_b   1.000
_cell.length_c   1.000
_cell.angle_alpha   90.00
_cell.angle_beta   90.00
_cell.angle_gamma   90.00
#
_symmetry.space_group_name_H-M   'P 1'
#
loop_
_entity.id
_entity.type
_entity.pdbx_description
1 polymer ?
#
loop_
_entity_poly.entity_id
_entity_poly.type
_entity_poly.pdbx_seq_one_letter_code
_entity_poly.pdbx_strand_id
1 'polypeptide(L)'
;MGRLKPWTIVWGTLSLALVAVTVFRDADWLFAMCLLGAVAAASLAVAGGRSIWGVLLGSVSVALGAVLALPWVARGLGALRRKTTRKALRLTNSVLISAVLLLVFVPLLAGADAAFAKILANVVPSIDGDFIARAVLMFVLVAVATAGASLVITAPPELPDDDRPPSRLSVTEWAMPVGILVLLFAGFAAVQFTVLFGGIEYVLDTEDVSFATYARSGFWQLLAVTVLTLGVVAAVIRWAPRRTSKDRAWLRGLLGALSVLVLVIVASALTRMWTYQQAYGFTVLRLSVEAFELWLGLVYVMVIVAGVRLEARWLPRAIAGSALGGLLVFAVLNPERLIAEHNVQRLDATGKIDVEYLSRLSADAAPALAKLPLQHRACALAGANIRMYDRSWQSWNVSRATARPIVAANRELCY
;
A
#
# COMPACT_ATOMS: atom_id res chain seq x y z
N MET A 1 33.11 12.13 14.89
CA MET A 1 32.10 11.89 13.85
C MET A 1 31.60 10.46 13.97
N GLY A 2 30.33 10.25 14.36
CA GLY A 2 29.78 8.90 14.54
C GLY A 2 29.66 8.18 13.20
N ARG A 3 30.20 6.96 13.09
CA ARG A 3 30.02 6.11 11.90
C ARG A 3 28.53 5.84 11.68
N LEU A 4 27.99 6.31 10.55
CA LEU A 4 26.63 5.99 10.11
C LEU A 4 26.49 4.47 9.99
N LYS A 5 25.42 3.91 10.57
CA LYS A 5 25.14 2.47 10.43
C LYS A 5 24.80 2.18 8.96
N PRO A 6 25.30 1.07 8.36
CA PRO A 6 25.10 0.78 6.94
C PRO A 6 23.61 0.73 6.54
N TRP A 7 22.75 0.26 7.45
CA TRP A 7 21.30 0.22 7.24
C TRP A 7 20.64 1.59 7.11
N THR A 8 21.13 2.60 7.84
CA THR A 8 20.61 3.97 7.72
C THR A 8 20.90 4.53 6.33
N ILE A 9 22.04 4.18 5.73
CA ILE A 9 22.39 4.57 4.36
C ILE A 9 21.43 3.91 3.37
N VAL A 10 21.19 2.60 3.49
CA VAL A 10 20.27 1.87 2.59
C VAL A 10 18.86 2.49 2.61
N TRP A 11 18.29 2.70 3.79
CA TRP A 11 16.96 3.29 3.92
C TRP A 11 16.91 4.76 3.44
N GLY A 12 17.96 5.54 3.69
CA GLY A 12 18.09 6.90 3.18
C GLY A 12 18.17 6.95 1.66
N THR A 13 18.96 6.07 1.04
CA THR A 13 19.06 5.97 -0.42
C THR A 13 17.75 5.52 -1.05
N LEU A 14 17.02 4.59 -0.42
CA LEU A 14 15.74 4.12 -0.91
C LEU A 14 14.66 5.21 -0.82
N SER A 15 14.65 5.98 0.28
CA SER A 15 13.77 7.15 0.43
C SER A 15 14.04 8.18 -0.67
N LEU A 16 15.31 8.54 -0.89
CA LEU A 16 15.69 9.47 -1.93
C LEU A 16 15.31 8.96 -3.32
N ALA A 17 15.53 7.67 -3.60
CA ALA A 17 15.17 7.05 -4.87
C ALA A 17 13.66 7.10 -5.11
N LEU A 18 12.83 6.81 -4.10
CA LEU A 18 11.38 6.89 -4.19
C LEU A 18 10.88 8.32 -4.42
N VAL A 19 11.50 9.33 -3.79
CA VAL A 19 11.18 10.74 -4.08
C VAL A 19 11.64 11.11 -5.49
N ALA A 20 12.79 10.61 -5.96
CA ALA A 20 13.30 10.91 -7.30
C ALA A 20 12.36 10.41 -8.41
N VAL A 21 11.55 9.35 -8.17
CA VAL A 21 10.52 8.87 -9.12
C VAL A 21 9.60 9.99 -9.60
N THR A 22 9.30 10.96 -8.74
CA THR A 22 8.42 12.10 -9.05
C THR A 22 8.92 12.99 -10.18
N VAL A 23 10.23 12.98 -10.44
CA VAL A 23 10.85 13.68 -11.57
C VAL A 23 10.67 12.91 -12.89
N PHE A 24 10.53 11.58 -12.81
CA PHE A 24 10.50 10.70 -13.98
C PHE A 24 9.09 10.29 -14.42
N ARG A 25 8.13 10.21 -13.50
CA ARG A 25 6.79 9.65 -13.74
C ARG A 25 5.70 10.69 -13.56
N ASP A 26 4.63 10.55 -14.35
CA ASP A 26 3.48 11.47 -14.35
C ASP A 26 2.28 10.92 -13.57
N ALA A 27 2.25 9.61 -13.27
CA ALA A 27 1.13 8.97 -12.61
C ALA A 27 0.92 9.48 -11.16
N ASP A 28 -0.17 10.23 -10.92
CA ASP A 28 -0.50 10.83 -9.61
C ASP A 28 -0.66 9.80 -8.48
N TRP A 29 -1.25 8.64 -8.77
CA TRP A 29 -1.42 7.57 -7.78
C TRP A 29 -0.07 6.95 -7.39
N LEU A 30 0.85 6.84 -8.35
CA LEU A 30 2.20 6.31 -8.12
C LEU A 30 3.02 7.31 -7.29
N PHE A 31 2.85 8.61 -7.53
CA PHE A 31 3.41 9.67 -6.69
C PHE A 31 3.00 9.51 -5.23
N ALA A 32 1.69 9.36 -4.96
CA ALA A 32 1.18 9.20 -3.60
C ALA A 32 1.78 7.97 -2.91
N MET A 33 1.86 6.84 -3.61
CA MET A 33 2.46 5.61 -3.08
C MET A 33 3.96 5.77 -2.82
N CYS A 34 4.71 6.35 -3.76
CA CYS A 34 6.15 6.56 -3.61
C CYS A 34 6.47 7.54 -2.48
N LEU A 35 5.66 8.58 -2.29
CA LEU A 35 5.81 9.53 -1.19
C LEU A 35 5.57 8.86 0.17
N LEU A 36 4.51 8.05 0.30
CA LEU A 36 4.24 7.27 1.50
C LEU A 36 5.38 6.27 1.78
N GLY A 37 5.87 5.60 0.73
CA GLY A 37 7.02 4.70 0.83
C GLY A 37 8.30 5.43 1.23
N ALA A 38 8.56 6.62 0.69
CA ALA A 38 9.72 7.43 1.02
C ALA A 38 9.70 7.89 2.48
N VAL A 39 8.52 8.28 3.00
CA VAL A 39 8.32 8.62 4.41
C VAL A 39 8.60 7.40 5.30
N ALA A 40 8.06 6.23 4.94
CA ALA A 40 8.32 4.98 5.65
C ALA A 40 9.81 4.56 5.61
N ALA A 41 10.49 4.78 4.49
CA ALA A 41 11.92 4.53 4.36
C ALA A 41 12.76 5.51 5.20
N ALA A 42 12.48 6.81 5.15
CA ALA A 42 13.18 7.84 5.94
C ALA A 42 13.07 7.57 7.44
N SER A 43 11.86 7.20 7.86
CA SER A 43 11.56 6.61 9.15
C SER A 43 12.51 5.50 9.60
N LEU A 44 12.65 4.49 8.75
CA LEU A 44 13.42 3.29 9.05
C LEU A 44 14.90 3.62 9.16
N ALA A 45 15.36 4.62 8.40
CA ALA A 45 16.71 5.15 8.47
C ALA A 45 17.04 5.69 9.87
N VAL A 46 16.09 6.38 10.52
CA VAL A 46 16.29 6.99 11.86
C VAL A 46 15.98 6.00 12.99
N ALA A 47 14.88 5.24 12.90
CA ALA A 47 14.42 4.35 13.96
C ALA A 47 15.18 3.01 14.04
N GLY A 48 15.96 2.65 13.01
CA GLY A 48 16.82 1.46 13.02
C GLY A 48 16.09 0.11 12.93
N GLY A 49 14.77 0.11 12.76
CA GLY A 49 13.95 -0.99 12.22
C GLY A 49 14.20 -2.40 12.79
N ARG A 50 14.34 -2.58 14.11
CA ARG A 50 14.54 -3.92 14.71
C ARG A 50 13.24 -4.68 15.04
N SER A 51 12.10 -4.02 15.01
CA SER A 51 10.78 -4.56 15.40
C SER A 51 9.71 -4.09 14.42
N ILE A 52 8.71 -4.92 14.10
CA ILE A 52 7.55 -4.54 13.25
C ILE A 52 6.85 -3.29 13.79
N TRP A 53 6.76 -3.16 15.12
CA TRP A 53 6.26 -1.97 15.78
C TRP A 53 7.22 -0.78 15.68
N GLY A 54 8.54 -1.00 15.67
CA GLY A 54 9.53 0.05 15.41
C GLY A 54 9.58 0.51 13.95
N VAL A 55 9.18 -0.35 13.00
CA VAL A 55 8.98 -0.01 11.59
C VAL A 55 7.71 0.82 11.39
N LEU A 56 6.60 0.42 12.02
CA LEU A 56 5.33 1.15 11.99
C LEU A 56 5.41 2.49 12.76
N LEU A 57 5.96 2.52 13.99
CA LEU A 57 6.12 3.74 14.78
C LEU A 57 7.24 4.64 14.26
N GLY A 58 8.32 4.07 13.72
CA GLY A 58 9.37 4.83 13.04
C GLY A 58 8.79 5.66 11.89
N SER A 59 7.82 5.07 11.15
CA SER A 59 7.21 5.60 9.92
C SER A 59 6.49 6.92 10.13
N VAL A 60 6.08 7.12 11.36
CA VAL A 60 5.39 8.32 11.83
C VAL A 60 6.37 9.30 12.47
N SER A 61 7.45 8.85 13.12
CA SER A 61 8.31 9.71 13.95
C SER A 61 9.27 10.62 13.18
N VAL A 62 9.71 10.24 11.98
CA VAL A 62 10.73 11.00 11.23
C VAL A 62 10.17 12.14 10.40
N ALA A 63 8.99 11.95 9.81
CA ALA A 63 8.29 13.03 9.11
C ALA A 63 7.89 14.17 10.07
N LEU A 64 7.59 13.85 11.33
CA LEU A 64 7.24 14.82 12.38
C LEU A 64 8.47 15.55 12.96
N GLY A 65 9.64 14.91 12.99
CA GLY A 65 10.88 15.54 13.48
C GLY A 65 11.36 16.72 12.63
N ALA A 66 11.13 16.67 11.32
CA ALA A 66 11.55 17.74 10.39
C ALA A 66 10.72 19.02 10.53
N VAL A 67 9.41 18.90 10.82
CA VAL A 67 8.50 20.04 11.01
C VAL A 67 8.62 20.63 12.42
N LEU A 68 9.00 19.81 13.41
CA LEU A 68 9.14 20.22 14.82
C LEU A 68 10.53 20.77 15.20
N ALA A 69 11.46 20.88 14.25
CA ALA A 69 12.76 21.53 14.46
C ALA A 69 12.67 23.08 14.47
N LEU A 70 11.63 23.68 13.90
CA LEU A 70 11.40 25.13 13.95
C LEU A 70 11.16 25.70 15.36
N PRO A 71 10.35 25.09 16.24
CA PRO A 71 10.13 25.61 17.59
C PRO A 71 11.33 25.45 18.55
N TRP A 72 12.38 24.69 18.19
CA TRP A 72 13.59 24.58 19.02
C TRP A 72 14.53 25.79 18.88
N VAL A 73 14.56 26.46 17.71
CA VAL A 73 15.22 27.77 17.54
C VAL A 73 14.51 28.84 18.37
N ALA A 74 13.17 28.75 18.50
CA ALA A 74 12.38 29.64 19.34
C ALA A 74 12.54 29.37 20.85
N ARG A 75 12.76 28.11 21.28
CA ARG A 75 12.98 27.77 22.69
C ARG A 75 14.34 28.20 23.23
N GLY A 76 15.36 28.37 22.38
CA GLY A 76 16.63 28.99 22.77
C GLY A 76 16.49 30.44 23.25
N LEU A 77 15.47 31.16 22.76
CA LEU A 77 15.16 32.54 23.18
C LEU A 77 14.25 32.59 24.42
N GLY A 78 13.54 31.50 24.74
CA GLY A 78 12.57 31.42 25.84
C GLY A 78 13.17 31.17 27.23
N ALA A 79 14.44 30.75 27.32
CA ALA A 79 15.14 30.55 28.58
C ALA A 79 15.37 31.87 29.38
N LEU A 80 15.15 33.03 28.75
CA LEU A 80 15.24 34.35 29.37
C LEU A 80 13.97 34.81 30.10
N ARG A 81 12.82 34.13 29.97
CA ARG A 81 11.54 34.65 30.49
C ARG A 81 10.92 33.77 31.57
N ARG A 82 11.70 33.60 32.63
CA ARG A 82 11.28 33.01 33.92
C ARG A 82 10.35 33.99 34.65
N LYS A 83 9.06 33.64 34.86
CA LYS A 83 8.21 33.93 36.05
C LYS A 83 6.72 34.07 35.71
N THR A 84 5.88 33.37 36.51
CA THR A 84 4.51 33.79 36.96
C THR A 84 3.37 33.75 35.93
N THR A 85 2.15 33.23 36.16
CA THR A 85 1.51 32.38 37.19
C THR A 85 0.20 31.84 36.60
N ARG A 86 -0.20 30.65 37.04
CA ARG A 86 -1.50 29.98 36.81
C ARG A 86 -2.66 30.76 37.44
N LYS A 87 -3.71 31.12 36.66
CA LYS A 87 -5.14 30.93 37.07
C LYS A 87 -6.23 31.31 36.02
N ALA A 88 -5.90 31.64 34.77
CA ALA A 88 -6.92 31.98 33.75
C ALA A 88 -7.17 30.91 32.66
N LEU A 89 -6.46 29.77 32.69
CA LEU A 89 -6.41 28.83 31.54
C LEU A 89 -7.49 27.72 31.55
N ARG A 90 -8.47 27.75 32.45
CA ARG A 90 -9.41 26.62 32.64
C ARG A 90 -10.83 26.82 32.13
N LEU A 91 -11.21 28.04 31.72
CA LEU A 91 -12.53 28.29 31.11
C LEU A 91 -12.46 28.45 29.59
N THR A 92 -11.33 28.92 29.05
CA THR A 92 -11.12 29.09 27.60
C THR A 92 -11.01 27.76 26.86
N ASN A 93 -10.47 26.72 27.51
CA ASN A 93 -10.30 25.41 26.88
C ASN A 93 -11.63 24.67 26.65
N SER A 94 -12.60 24.79 27.55
CA SER A 94 -13.88 24.07 27.40
C SER A 94 -14.74 24.64 26.28
N VAL A 95 -14.72 25.98 26.10
CA VAL A 95 -15.43 26.66 25.00
C VAL A 95 -14.75 26.38 23.65
N LEU A 96 -13.42 26.38 23.64
CA LEU A 96 -12.65 26.07 22.43
C LEU A 96 -12.82 24.61 22.00
N ILE A 97 -12.86 23.68 22.95
CA ILE A 97 -13.08 22.24 22.67
C ILE A 97 -14.49 22.01 22.14
N SER A 98 -15.53 22.65 22.69
CA SER A 98 -16.90 22.53 22.17
C SER A 98 -17.06 23.13 20.78
N ALA A 99 -16.40 24.27 20.50
CA ALA A 99 -16.39 24.88 19.17
C ALA A 99 -15.68 23.99 18.13
N VAL A 100 -14.55 23.38 18.50
CA VAL A 100 -13.83 22.42 17.65
C VAL A 100 -14.66 21.16 17.41
N LEU A 101 -15.37 20.66 18.44
CA LEU A 101 -16.24 19.49 18.30
C LEU A 101 -17.36 19.76 17.29
N LEU A 102 -18.06 20.90 17.41
CA LEU A 102 -19.12 21.28 16.47
C LEU A 102 -18.59 21.46 15.05
N LEU A 103 -17.41 22.06 14.89
CA LEU A 103 -16.77 22.29 13.59
C LEU A 103 -16.36 20.99 12.88
N VAL A 104 -16.07 19.91 13.62
CA VAL A 104 -15.67 18.61 13.07
C VAL A 104 -16.88 17.69 12.82
N PHE A 105 -17.85 17.65 13.74
CA PHE A 105 -18.94 16.68 13.67
C PHE A 105 -20.10 17.12 12.76
N VAL A 106 -20.38 18.43 12.67
CA VAL A 106 -21.48 18.94 11.83
C VAL A 106 -21.27 18.65 10.33
N PRO A 107 -20.06 18.85 9.75
CA PRO A 107 -19.79 18.46 8.36
C PRO A 107 -19.84 16.94 8.14
N LEU A 108 -19.39 16.16 9.13
CA LEU A 108 -19.33 14.70 9.05
C LEU A 108 -20.75 14.08 9.04
N LEU A 109 -21.66 14.63 9.84
CA LEU A 109 -23.08 14.24 9.90
C LEU A 109 -23.84 14.70 8.66
N ALA A 110 -23.54 15.88 8.12
CA ALA A 110 -24.12 16.37 6.87
C ALA A 110 -23.68 15.55 5.64
N GLY A 111 -22.49 14.96 5.66
CA GLY A 111 -22.03 14.03 4.62
C GLY A 111 -22.64 12.62 4.71
N ALA A 112 -23.27 12.27 5.83
CA ALA A 112 -23.80 10.93 6.08
C ALA A 112 -25.31 10.78 5.79
N ASP A 113 -26.09 11.86 5.85
CA ASP A 113 -27.55 11.81 5.69
C ASP A 113 -28.10 12.97 4.84
N ALA A 114 -28.81 12.62 3.75
CA ALA A 114 -29.34 13.57 2.79
C ALA A 114 -30.50 14.44 3.33
N ALA A 115 -31.21 14.00 4.38
CA ALA A 115 -32.27 14.78 5.02
C ALA A 115 -31.67 15.90 5.91
N PHE A 116 -30.55 15.62 6.58
CA PHE A 116 -29.84 16.61 7.41
C PHE A 116 -29.12 17.66 6.54
N ALA A 117 -28.56 17.24 5.41
CA ALA A 117 -27.91 18.13 4.44
C ALA A 117 -28.85 19.22 3.89
N LYS A 118 -30.13 18.89 3.64
CA LYS A 118 -31.13 19.85 3.13
C LYS A 118 -31.45 20.99 4.11
N ILE A 119 -31.42 20.73 5.41
CA ILE A 119 -31.68 21.75 6.43
C ILE A 119 -30.47 22.70 6.54
N LEU A 120 -29.25 22.16 6.46
CA LEU A 120 -28.01 22.91 6.56
C LEU A 120 -27.74 23.79 5.32
N ALA A 121 -28.12 23.32 4.13
CA ALA A 121 -27.98 24.05 2.87
C ALA A 121 -28.79 25.36 2.79
N ASN A 122 -29.85 25.51 3.60
CA ASN A 122 -30.65 26.73 3.66
C ASN A 122 -30.02 27.84 4.54
N VAL A 123 -28.96 27.53 5.31
CA VAL A 123 -28.41 28.41 6.34
C VAL A 123 -26.98 28.87 6.04
N VAL A 124 -26.22 28.16 5.19
CA VAL A 124 -24.78 28.44 4.98
C VAL A 124 -24.44 28.54 3.47
N PRO A 125 -23.84 29.64 2.99
CA PRO A 125 -23.40 29.78 1.60
C PRO A 125 -22.22 28.85 1.23
N SER A 126 -22.19 28.38 -0.01
CA SER A 126 -21.24 27.37 -0.50
C SER A 126 -19.79 27.86 -0.61
N ILE A 127 -18.87 27.19 0.08
CA ILE A 127 -17.42 27.24 -0.12
C ILE A 127 -16.96 25.79 -0.41
N ASP A 128 -16.07 25.60 -1.40
CA ASP A 128 -15.61 24.30 -1.90
C ASP A 128 -15.10 23.35 -0.81
N GLY A 129 -15.98 22.44 -0.37
CA GLY A 129 -15.75 21.51 0.74
C GLY A 129 -14.69 20.44 0.46
N ASP A 130 -14.36 20.18 -0.81
CA ASP A 130 -13.44 19.12 -1.20
C ASP A 130 -11.95 19.48 -0.95
N PHE A 131 -11.61 20.77 -0.90
CA PHE A 131 -10.29 21.24 -0.47
C PHE A 131 -10.17 21.25 1.05
N ILE A 132 -11.22 21.71 1.74
CA ILE A 132 -11.24 21.83 3.21
C ILE A 132 -11.28 20.44 3.86
N ALA A 133 -12.05 19.48 3.34
CA ALA A 133 -12.08 18.11 3.86
C ALA A 133 -10.71 17.42 3.74
N ARG A 134 -10.00 17.60 2.62
CA ARG A 134 -8.62 17.11 2.44
C ARG A 134 -7.64 17.79 3.39
N ALA A 135 -7.74 19.10 3.57
CA ALA A 135 -6.89 19.85 4.49
C ALA A 135 -7.15 19.50 5.97
N VAL A 136 -8.41 19.30 6.36
CA VAL A 136 -8.83 18.93 7.72
C VAL A 136 -8.46 17.48 8.02
N LEU A 137 -8.64 16.55 7.08
CA LEU A 137 -8.17 15.17 7.23
C LEU A 137 -6.66 15.13 7.41
N MET A 138 -5.90 15.88 6.60
CA MET A 138 -4.45 16.01 6.75
C MET A 138 -4.08 16.66 8.10
N PHE A 139 -4.81 17.68 8.53
CA PHE A 139 -4.59 18.34 9.82
C PHE A 139 -4.88 17.43 11.01
N VAL A 140 -5.96 16.64 10.99
CA VAL A 140 -6.32 15.67 12.05
C VAL A 140 -5.32 14.52 12.08
N LEU A 141 -4.91 14.01 10.92
CA LEU A 141 -3.86 12.99 10.82
C LEU A 141 -2.54 13.50 11.41
N VAL A 142 -2.17 14.74 11.10
CA VAL A 142 -0.99 15.43 11.66
C VAL A 142 -1.16 15.65 13.16
N ALA A 143 -2.34 16.05 13.65
CA ALA A 143 -2.59 16.34 15.06
C ALA A 143 -2.58 15.08 15.94
N VAL A 144 -3.19 13.99 15.49
CA VAL A 144 -3.15 12.67 16.17
C VAL A 144 -1.72 12.13 16.18
N ALA A 145 -0.99 12.28 15.07
CA ALA A 145 0.41 11.92 15.00
C ALA A 145 1.29 12.78 15.93
N THR A 146 0.97 14.07 16.08
CA THR A 146 1.64 15.01 17.00
C THR A 146 1.38 14.67 18.47
N ALA A 147 0.14 14.30 18.82
CA ALA A 147 -0.24 13.90 20.17
C ALA A 147 0.48 12.60 20.60
N GLY A 148 0.54 11.61 19.71
CA GLY A 148 1.32 10.37 19.91
C GLY A 148 2.82 10.61 20.06
N ALA A 149 3.39 11.57 19.31
CA ALA A 149 4.81 11.93 19.37
C ALA A 149 5.20 12.59 20.70
N SER A 150 4.31 13.39 21.30
CA SER A 150 4.60 14.03 22.60
C SER A 150 4.71 13.03 23.76
N LEU A 151 4.01 11.90 23.68
CA LEU A 151 4.09 10.82 24.68
C LEU A 151 5.39 10.01 24.58
N VAL A 152 5.96 9.85 23.39
CA VAL A 152 7.20 9.07 23.15
C VAL A 152 8.48 9.87 23.45
N ILE A 153 8.44 11.20 23.26
CA ILE A 153 9.59 12.08 23.55
C ILE A 153 9.73 12.35 25.05
N THR A 154 8.61 12.39 25.78
CA THR A 154 8.60 12.63 27.23
C THR A 154 8.84 11.36 28.06
N ALA A 155 8.56 10.19 27.48
CA ALA A 155 8.91 8.89 28.02
C ALA A 155 9.49 8.03 26.89
N PRO A 156 10.83 7.95 26.72
CA PRO A 156 11.40 6.96 25.84
C PRO A 156 10.86 5.59 26.30
N PRO A 157 10.14 4.84 25.44
CA PRO A 157 9.75 3.50 25.83
C PRO A 157 11.06 2.73 26.01
N GLU A 158 11.36 2.37 27.25
CA GLU A 158 12.19 1.22 27.53
C GLU A 158 11.51 0.07 26.79
N LEU A 159 11.99 -0.20 25.58
CA LEU A 159 11.62 -1.40 24.85
C LEU A 159 12.08 -2.52 25.77
N PRO A 160 11.16 -3.34 26.31
CA PRO A 160 11.57 -4.47 27.11
C PRO A 160 12.55 -5.25 26.25
N ASP A 161 13.74 -5.52 26.80
CA ASP A 161 14.51 -6.66 26.36
C ASP A 161 13.57 -7.88 26.34
N ASP A 162 13.89 -8.86 25.50
CA ASP A 162 13.03 -9.97 25.10
C ASP A 162 12.67 -10.95 26.26
N ASP A 163 12.53 -10.47 27.49
CA ASP A 163 11.95 -11.10 28.67
C ASP A 163 10.42 -11.16 28.54
N ARG A 164 9.96 -11.82 27.47
CA ARG A 164 8.55 -12.16 27.33
C ARG A 164 8.25 -13.31 28.29
N PRO A 165 7.17 -13.23 29.08
CA PRO A 165 6.76 -14.36 29.90
C PRO A 165 6.56 -15.58 28.99
N PRO A 166 7.06 -16.75 29.40
CA PRO A 166 6.94 -17.95 28.57
C PRO A 166 5.47 -18.20 28.27
N SER A 167 5.15 -18.38 26.98
CA SER A 167 3.81 -18.78 26.55
C SER A 167 3.31 -19.95 27.39
N ARG A 168 2.07 -19.83 27.86
CA ARG A 168 1.36 -20.84 28.65
C ARG A 168 0.51 -21.79 27.79
N LEU A 169 0.43 -21.55 26.47
CA LEU A 169 -0.37 -22.37 25.56
C LEU A 169 0.26 -23.75 25.42
N SER A 170 -0.54 -24.81 25.42
CA SER A 170 -0.04 -26.17 25.12
C SER A 170 0.21 -26.34 23.62
N VAL A 171 1.06 -27.32 23.23
CA VAL A 171 1.31 -27.62 21.80
C VAL A 171 0.00 -27.96 21.08
N THR A 172 -0.89 -28.67 21.76
CA THR A 172 -2.20 -29.09 21.27
C THR A 172 -3.14 -27.91 20.97
N GLU A 173 -3.12 -26.85 21.79
CA GLU A 173 -4.02 -25.70 21.63
C GLU A 173 -3.76 -24.89 20.35
N TRP A 174 -2.51 -24.79 19.90
CA TRP A 174 -2.18 -24.08 18.66
C TRP A 174 -2.00 -25.01 17.46
N ALA A 175 -1.47 -26.23 17.67
CA ALA A 175 -1.20 -27.15 16.56
C ALA A 175 -2.47 -27.72 15.95
N MET A 176 -3.55 -27.89 16.73
CA MET A 176 -4.82 -28.42 16.21
C MET A 176 -5.48 -27.44 15.21
N PRO A 177 -5.72 -26.15 15.52
CA PRO A 177 -6.26 -25.20 14.54
C PRO A 177 -5.38 -25.07 13.29
N VAL A 178 -4.05 -25.02 13.46
CA VAL A 178 -3.12 -24.91 12.34
C VAL A 178 -3.11 -26.18 11.50
N GLY A 179 -3.17 -27.36 12.13
CA GLY A 179 -3.26 -28.65 11.43
C GLY A 179 -4.54 -28.76 10.60
N ILE A 180 -5.68 -28.31 11.12
CA ILE A 180 -6.95 -28.26 10.38
C ILE A 180 -6.83 -27.34 9.16
N LEU A 181 -6.21 -26.16 9.31
CA LEU A 181 -5.96 -25.25 8.19
C LEU A 181 -5.05 -25.88 7.13
N VAL A 182 -4.00 -26.59 7.55
CA VAL A 182 -3.12 -27.33 6.62
C VAL A 182 -3.91 -28.39 5.86
N LEU A 183 -4.78 -29.17 6.52
CA LEU A 183 -5.61 -30.17 5.85
C LEU A 183 -6.60 -29.53 4.86
N LEU A 184 -7.25 -28.44 5.27
CA LEU A 184 -8.18 -27.70 4.42
C LEU A 184 -7.48 -27.16 3.16
N PHE A 185 -6.32 -26.51 3.34
CA PHE A 185 -5.56 -25.96 2.22
C PHE A 185 -4.92 -27.05 1.36
N ALA A 186 -4.56 -28.19 1.93
CA ALA A 186 -4.10 -29.35 1.17
C ALA A 186 -5.23 -29.92 0.30
N GLY A 187 -6.45 -30.02 0.83
CA GLY A 187 -7.63 -30.41 0.06
C GLY A 187 -7.92 -29.43 -1.07
N PHE A 188 -7.89 -28.12 -0.79
CA PHE A 188 -8.04 -27.09 -1.83
C PHE A 188 -6.93 -27.16 -2.89
N ALA A 189 -5.68 -27.30 -2.48
CA ALA A 189 -4.54 -27.43 -3.38
C ALA A 189 -4.63 -28.69 -4.24
N ALA A 190 -5.10 -29.82 -3.69
CA ALA A 190 -5.32 -31.05 -4.44
C ALA A 190 -6.36 -30.85 -5.56
N VAL A 191 -7.48 -30.17 -5.27
CA VAL A 191 -8.49 -29.82 -6.29
C VAL A 191 -7.90 -28.89 -7.35
N GLN A 192 -7.12 -27.88 -6.94
CA GLN A 192 -6.42 -26.98 -7.87
C GLN A 192 -5.45 -27.73 -8.79
N PHE A 193 -4.68 -28.68 -8.24
CA PHE A 193 -3.80 -29.53 -9.03
C PHE A 193 -4.57 -30.39 -10.03
N THR A 194 -5.72 -30.95 -9.64
CA THR A 194 -6.56 -31.71 -10.59
C THR A 194 -7.15 -30.84 -11.69
N VAL A 195 -7.47 -29.57 -11.43
CA VAL A 195 -7.95 -28.64 -12.48
C VAL A 195 -6.80 -28.21 -13.39
N LEU A 196 -5.60 -27.96 -12.84
CA LEU A 196 -4.44 -27.54 -13.60
C LEU A 196 -3.93 -28.64 -14.57
N PHE A 197 -4.00 -29.91 -14.15
CA PHE A 197 -3.60 -31.06 -14.96
C PHE A 197 -4.78 -31.73 -15.70
N GLY A 198 -6.02 -31.44 -15.33
CA GLY A 198 -7.23 -32.07 -15.88
C GLY A 198 -7.66 -31.54 -17.24
N GLY A 199 -7.04 -30.48 -17.74
CA GLY A 199 -7.38 -29.91 -19.04
C GLY A 199 -8.75 -29.25 -19.10
N ILE A 200 -9.02 -28.58 -20.21
CA ILE A 200 -10.15 -27.65 -20.45
C ILE A 200 -11.53 -28.33 -20.37
N GLU A 201 -11.59 -29.65 -20.21
CA GLU A 201 -12.83 -30.46 -20.25
C GLU A 201 -13.64 -30.42 -18.95
N TYR A 202 -13.05 -30.10 -17.79
CA TYR A 202 -13.80 -30.07 -16.51
C TYR A 202 -14.58 -28.76 -16.28
N VAL A 203 -14.24 -27.67 -16.97
CA VAL A 203 -14.84 -26.34 -16.74
C VAL A 203 -15.98 -26.04 -17.72
N LEU A 204 -16.15 -26.85 -18.77
CA LEU A 204 -17.19 -26.63 -19.79
C LEU A 204 -18.48 -27.44 -19.58
N ASP A 205 -18.49 -28.42 -18.67
CA ASP A 205 -19.63 -29.34 -18.53
C ASP A 205 -20.49 -29.12 -17.26
N THR A 206 -20.14 -28.16 -16.38
CA THR A 206 -20.80 -28.07 -15.06
C THR A 206 -21.27 -26.68 -14.64
N GLU A 207 -20.91 -25.60 -15.33
CA GLU A 207 -21.38 -24.27 -14.93
C GLU A 207 -21.74 -23.41 -16.15
N ASP A 208 -23.04 -23.14 -16.34
CA ASP A 208 -23.62 -22.08 -17.19
C ASP A 208 -23.23 -20.67 -16.67
N VAL A 209 -21.97 -20.48 -16.32
CA VAL A 209 -21.45 -19.28 -15.69
C VAL A 209 -20.52 -18.61 -16.69
N SER A 210 -20.91 -17.43 -17.16
CA SER A 210 -20.07 -16.58 -18.02
C SER A 210 -18.63 -16.54 -17.51
N PHE A 211 -17.65 -16.71 -18.41
CA PHE A 211 -16.21 -16.62 -18.14
C PHE A 211 -15.84 -15.37 -17.30
N ALA A 212 -16.63 -14.30 -17.43
CA ALA A 212 -16.54 -13.06 -16.65
C ALA A 212 -16.72 -13.26 -15.13
N THR A 213 -17.68 -14.09 -14.76
CA THR A 213 -18.08 -14.36 -13.38
C THR A 213 -17.10 -15.31 -12.72
N TYR A 214 -16.66 -16.35 -13.43
CA TYR A 214 -15.60 -17.25 -12.95
C TYR A 214 -14.29 -16.50 -12.70
N ALA A 215 -13.92 -15.57 -13.59
CA ALA A 215 -12.65 -14.84 -13.51
C ALA A 215 -12.63 -13.68 -12.48
N ARG A 216 -13.78 -13.08 -12.15
CA ARG A 216 -13.89 -12.05 -11.09
C ARG A 216 -14.17 -12.63 -9.70
N SER A 217 -14.88 -13.74 -9.61
CA SER A 217 -15.17 -14.41 -8.34
C SER A 217 -14.00 -15.27 -7.91
N GLY A 218 -13.63 -15.24 -6.64
CA GLY A 218 -12.56 -16.07 -6.07
C GLY A 218 -11.24 -15.34 -5.87
N PHE A 219 -10.80 -14.43 -6.76
CA PHE A 219 -9.50 -13.75 -6.58
C PHE A 219 -9.43 -13.01 -5.23
N TRP A 220 -10.43 -12.19 -4.92
CA TRP A 220 -10.48 -11.45 -3.65
C TRP A 220 -10.57 -12.38 -2.43
N GLN A 221 -11.26 -13.51 -2.56
CA GLN A 221 -11.26 -14.53 -1.51
C GLN A 221 -9.87 -15.13 -1.31
N LEU A 222 -9.15 -15.49 -2.39
CA LEU A 222 -7.80 -16.05 -2.30
C LEU A 222 -6.81 -15.05 -1.72
N LEU A 223 -6.86 -13.78 -2.15
CA LEU A 223 -6.05 -12.70 -1.56
C LEU A 223 -6.34 -12.54 -0.06
N ALA A 224 -7.62 -12.55 0.34
CA ALA A 224 -8.01 -12.48 1.74
C ALA A 224 -7.47 -13.67 2.54
N VAL A 225 -7.54 -14.89 1.98
CA VAL A 225 -6.97 -16.10 2.58
C VAL A 225 -5.45 -15.96 2.75
N THR A 226 -4.72 -15.45 1.74
CA THR A 226 -3.28 -15.21 1.78
C THR A 226 -2.91 -14.24 2.92
N VAL A 227 -3.65 -13.13 3.08
CA VAL A 227 -3.40 -12.12 4.12
C VAL A 227 -3.79 -12.64 5.53
N LEU A 228 -4.97 -13.24 5.67
CA LEU A 228 -5.44 -13.79 6.94
C LEU A 228 -4.49 -14.87 7.45
N THR A 229 -4.01 -15.74 6.56
CA THR A 229 -3.05 -16.78 6.93
C THR A 229 -1.73 -16.19 7.42
N LEU A 230 -1.30 -15.04 6.88
CA LEU A 230 -0.11 -14.35 7.36
C LEU A 230 -0.30 -13.85 8.79
N GLY A 231 -1.51 -13.37 9.12
CA GLY A 231 -1.92 -13.04 10.48
C GLY A 231 -1.89 -14.25 11.43
N VAL A 232 -2.39 -15.40 10.97
CA VAL A 232 -2.31 -16.67 11.73
C VAL A 232 -0.85 -17.09 11.95
N VAL A 233 -0.02 -17.05 10.91
CA VAL A 233 1.41 -17.35 11.00
C VAL A 233 2.09 -16.42 12.01
N ALA A 234 1.82 -15.11 11.95
CA ALA A 234 2.38 -14.14 12.90
C ALA A 234 1.92 -14.41 14.35
N ALA A 235 0.64 -14.71 14.55
CA ALA A 235 0.06 -15.09 15.84
C ALA A 235 0.72 -16.36 16.41
N VAL A 236 0.85 -17.41 15.60
CA VAL A 236 1.49 -18.67 16.00
C VAL A 236 2.97 -18.44 16.32
N ILE A 237 3.71 -17.69 15.50
CA ILE A 237 5.11 -17.34 15.77
C ILE A 237 5.24 -16.55 17.09
N ARG A 238 4.25 -15.72 17.41
CA ARG A 238 4.22 -14.85 18.60
C ARG A 238 3.83 -15.55 19.89
N TRP A 239 2.96 -16.57 19.81
CA TRP A 239 2.35 -17.21 20.97
C TRP A 239 2.68 -18.70 21.13
N ALA A 240 3.21 -19.39 20.12
CA ALA A 240 3.54 -20.81 20.27
C ALA A 240 4.78 -21.03 21.18
N PRO A 241 4.75 -22.03 22.09
CA PRO A 241 5.89 -22.39 22.92
C PRO A 241 7.06 -22.91 22.08
N ARG A 242 8.30 -22.64 22.54
CA ARG A 242 9.53 -23.15 21.91
C ARG A 242 10.43 -23.91 22.88
N ARG A 243 9.83 -24.53 23.91
CA ARG A 243 10.53 -25.09 25.07
C ARG A 243 11.35 -26.33 24.69
N THR A 244 10.77 -27.24 23.90
CA THR A 244 11.45 -28.49 23.50
C THR A 244 11.89 -28.48 22.03
N SER A 245 12.84 -29.37 21.69
CA SER A 245 13.24 -29.60 20.28
C SER A 245 12.07 -30.14 19.45
N LYS A 246 11.15 -30.89 20.05
CA LYS A 246 9.93 -31.39 19.41
C LYS A 246 8.96 -30.24 19.08
N ASP A 247 8.74 -29.29 19.99
CA ASP A 247 7.88 -28.12 19.75
C ASP A 247 8.39 -27.30 18.57
N ARG A 248 9.72 -27.10 18.50
CA ARG A 248 10.37 -26.38 17.40
C ARG A 248 10.28 -27.12 16.07
N ALA A 249 10.26 -28.46 16.08
CA ALA A 249 10.09 -29.26 14.87
C ALA A 249 8.65 -29.21 14.37
N TRP A 250 7.65 -29.34 15.26
CA TRP A 250 6.23 -29.20 14.92
C TRP A 250 5.89 -27.82 14.37
N LEU A 251 6.39 -26.75 15.01
CA LEU A 251 6.21 -25.37 14.54
C LEU A 251 6.79 -25.16 13.14
N ARG A 252 7.98 -25.73 12.87
CA ARG A 252 8.59 -25.68 11.54
C ARG A 252 7.82 -26.47 10.49
N GLY A 253 7.43 -27.70 10.82
CA GLY A 253 6.69 -28.57 9.91
C GLY A 253 5.33 -27.97 9.53
N LEU A 254 4.53 -27.57 10.53
CA LEU A 254 3.19 -27.03 10.31
C LEU A 254 3.21 -25.65 9.62
N LEU A 255 4.03 -24.70 10.09
CA LEU A 255 4.09 -23.38 9.45
C LEU A 255 4.76 -23.45 8.07
N GLY A 256 5.74 -24.33 7.89
CA GLY A 256 6.37 -24.59 6.60
C GLY A 256 5.37 -25.17 5.59
N ALA A 257 4.65 -26.23 5.98
CA ALA A 257 3.59 -26.82 5.17
C ALA A 257 2.49 -25.81 4.83
N LEU A 258 2.00 -25.06 5.83
CA LEU A 258 1.00 -24.02 5.64
C LEU A 258 1.50 -22.95 4.65
N SER A 259 2.75 -22.49 4.78
CA SER A 259 3.33 -21.48 3.89
C SER A 259 3.46 -21.99 2.45
N VAL A 260 3.87 -23.25 2.27
CA VAL A 260 3.96 -23.87 0.93
C VAL A 260 2.57 -24.00 0.29
N LEU A 261 1.56 -24.42 1.05
CA LEU A 261 0.19 -24.49 0.56
C LEU A 261 -0.36 -23.11 0.18
N VAL A 262 -0.03 -22.07 0.94
CA VAL A 262 -0.40 -20.70 0.55
C VAL A 262 0.31 -20.26 -0.72
N LEU A 263 1.57 -20.65 -0.97
CA LEU A 263 2.24 -20.35 -2.24
C LEU A 263 1.51 -20.99 -3.44
N VAL A 264 0.90 -22.16 -3.27
CA VAL A 264 0.04 -22.77 -4.30
C VAL A 264 -1.23 -21.92 -4.51
N ILE A 265 -1.84 -21.43 -3.43
CA ILE A 265 -3.01 -20.52 -3.50
C ILE A 265 -2.66 -19.22 -4.23
N VAL A 266 -1.52 -18.61 -3.90
CA VAL A 266 -0.97 -17.41 -4.56
C VAL A 266 -0.79 -17.66 -6.07
N ALA A 267 -0.16 -18.78 -6.45
CA ALA A 267 0.03 -19.13 -7.86
C ALA A 267 -1.30 -19.31 -8.61
N SER A 268 -2.30 -19.93 -7.97
CA SER A 268 -3.66 -20.04 -8.50
C SER A 268 -4.31 -18.65 -8.68
N ALA A 269 -4.21 -17.77 -7.68
CA ALA A 269 -4.76 -16.42 -7.75
C ALA A 269 -4.15 -15.61 -8.89
N LEU A 270 -2.83 -15.67 -9.06
CA LEU A 270 -2.10 -15.02 -10.15
C LEU A 270 -2.53 -15.56 -11.52
N THR A 271 -2.66 -16.88 -11.68
CA THR A 271 -3.07 -17.50 -12.95
C THR A 271 -4.49 -17.08 -13.35
N ARG A 272 -5.41 -17.02 -12.39
CA ARG A 272 -6.79 -16.54 -12.62
C ARG A 272 -6.80 -15.06 -13.01
N MET A 273 -5.99 -14.25 -12.34
CA MET A 273 -5.88 -12.82 -12.63
C MET A 273 -5.28 -12.53 -14.02
N TRP A 274 -4.23 -13.27 -14.38
CA TRP A 274 -3.60 -13.20 -15.70
C TRP A 274 -4.60 -13.54 -16.81
N THR A 275 -5.34 -14.65 -16.64
CA THR A 275 -6.38 -15.07 -17.59
C THR A 275 -7.49 -14.01 -17.71
N TYR A 276 -7.85 -13.39 -16.60
CA TYR A 276 -8.82 -12.30 -16.57
C TYR A 276 -8.34 -11.05 -17.31
N GLN A 277 -7.06 -10.67 -17.16
CA GLN A 277 -6.46 -9.55 -17.89
C GLN A 277 -6.37 -9.83 -19.39
N GLN A 278 -6.03 -11.06 -19.79
CA GLN A 278 -6.04 -11.48 -21.19
C GLN A 278 -7.44 -11.36 -21.81
N ALA A 279 -8.48 -11.75 -21.08
CA ALA A 279 -9.86 -11.70 -21.55
C ALA A 279 -10.46 -10.28 -21.56
N TYR A 280 -10.14 -9.43 -20.59
CA TYR A 280 -10.81 -8.13 -20.37
C TYR A 280 -9.89 -6.91 -20.42
N GLY A 281 -8.62 -7.07 -20.80
CA GLY A 281 -7.63 -6.00 -20.84
C GLY A 281 -6.91 -5.77 -19.51
N PHE A 282 -5.80 -5.04 -19.58
CA PHE A 282 -4.97 -4.72 -18.40
C PHE A 282 -5.43 -3.40 -17.79
N THR A 283 -5.42 -3.31 -16.46
CA THR A 283 -5.72 -2.06 -15.74
C THR A 283 -4.76 -1.85 -14.57
N VAL A 284 -4.64 -0.61 -14.12
CA VAL A 284 -3.78 -0.20 -12.98
C VAL A 284 -4.14 -1.00 -11.73
N LEU A 285 -5.43 -1.11 -11.39
CA LEU A 285 -5.87 -1.87 -10.23
C LEU A 285 -5.45 -3.35 -10.34
N ARG A 286 -5.68 -3.95 -11.51
CA ARG A 286 -5.38 -5.36 -11.76
C ARG A 286 -3.89 -5.66 -11.59
N LEU A 287 -3.04 -4.84 -12.21
CA LEU A 287 -1.59 -4.99 -12.14
C LEU A 287 -1.03 -4.68 -10.74
N SER A 288 -1.60 -3.70 -10.05
CA SER A 288 -1.17 -3.32 -8.70
C SER A 288 -1.46 -4.42 -7.68
N VAL A 289 -2.63 -5.04 -7.80
CA VAL A 289 -3.05 -6.16 -6.97
C VAL A 289 -2.22 -7.42 -7.26
N GLU A 290 -1.88 -7.67 -8.52
CA GLU A 290 -0.97 -8.75 -8.91
C GLU A 290 0.45 -8.55 -8.35
N ALA A 291 0.98 -7.32 -8.43
CA ALA A 291 2.26 -6.98 -7.82
C ALA A 291 2.25 -7.14 -6.28
N PHE A 292 1.14 -6.78 -5.63
CA PHE A 292 0.96 -6.99 -4.20
C PHE A 292 0.89 -8.47 -3.82
N GLU A 293 0.18 -9.28 -4.61
CA GLU A 293 0.07 -10.73 -4.40
C GLU A 293 1.43 -11.43 -4.60
N LEU A 294 2.22 -11.01 -5.60
CA LEU A 294 3.60 -11.46 -5.77
C LEU A 294 4.48 -11.10 -4.57
N TRP A 295 4.31 -9.89 -4.01
CA TRP A 295 5.02 -9.49 -2.80
C TRP A 295 4.61 -10.33 -1.60
N LEU A 296 3.33 -10.65 -1.42
CA LEU A 296 2.87 -11.57 -0.36
C LEU A 296 3.50 -12.96 -0.52
N GLY A 297 3.55 -13.49 -1.74
CA GLY A 297 4.25 -14.74 -2.05
C GLY A 297 5.73 -14.67 -1.64
N LEU A 298 6.42 -13.58 -1.95
CA LEU A 298 7.79 -13.35 -1.50
C LEU A 298 7.92 -13.35 0.04
N VAL A 299 6.96 -12.75 0.76
CA VAL A 299 6.94 -12.78 2.23
C VAL A 299 6.83 -14.22 2.74
N TYR A 300 5.98 -15.07 2.16
CA TYR A 300 5.91 -16.48 2.52
C TYR A 300 7.22 -17.23 2.27
N VAL A 301 7.90 -16.96 1.16
CA VAL A 301 9.25 -17.51 0.91
C VAL A 301 10.22 -17.07 2.00
N MET A 302 10.20 -15.78 2.41
CA MET A 302 11.04 -15.31 3.50
C MET A 302 10.71 -15.98 4.85
N VAL A 303 9.42 -16.23 5.13
CA VAL A 303 8.98 -16.97 6.33
C VAL A 303 9.52 -18.39 6.33
N ILE A 304 9.44 -19.10 5.21
CA ILE A 304 10.01 -20.45 5.06
C ILE A 304 11.52 -20.41 5.30
N VAL A 305 12.24 -19.47 4.68
CA VAL A 305 13.69 -19.29 4.85
C VAL A 305 14.05 -18.99 6.30
N ALA A 306 13.29 -18.14 6.99
CA ALA A 306 13.49 -17.85 8.42
C ALA A 306 13.24 -19.09 9.30
N GLY A 307 12.26 -19.91 8.95
CA GLY A 307 11.97 -21.19 9.61
C GLY A 307 13.09 -22.21 9.44
N VAL A 308 13.68 -22.31 8.24
CA VAL A 308 14.80 -23.20 7.93
C VAL A 308 16.09 -22.73 8.59
N ARG A 309 16.40 -21.42 8.54
CA ARG A 309 17.63 -20.83 9.10
C ARG A 309 17.61 -20.67 10.62
N LEU A 310 16.46 -20.88 11.27
CA LEU A 310 16.25 -20.67 12.70
C LEU A 310 16.51 -19.23 13.18
N GLU A 311 16.52 -18.28 12.26
CA GLU A 311 16.76 -16.88 12.55
C GLU A 311 15.67 -16.03 11.89
N ALA A 312 14.92 -15.29 12.72
CA ALA A 312 13.83 -14.42 12.27
C ALA A 312 14.13 -12.92 12.48
N ARG A 313 15.32 -12.57 13.00
CA ARG A 313 15.67 -11.18 13.34
C ARG A 313 15.79 -10.26 12.11
N TRP A 314 16.13 -10.83 10.95
CA TRP A 314 16.23 -10.11 9.67
C TRP A 314 14.87 -9.93 8.97
N LEU A 315 13.87 -10.74 9.33
CA LEU A 315 12.61 -10.86 8.59
C LEU A 315 11.82 -9.54 8.52
N PRO A 316 11.59 -8.78 9.60
CA PRO A 316 10.85 -7.51 9.52
C PRO A 316 11.50 -6.49 8.58
N ARG A 317 12.84 -6.44 8.57
CA ARG A 317 13.61 -5.53 7.72
C ARG A 317 13.55 -5.96 6.26
N ALA A 318 13.63 -7.26 5.99
CA ALA A 318 13.55 -7.77 4.63
C ALA A 318 12.13 -7.62 4.05
N ILE A 319 11.08 -7.80 4.85
CA ILE A 319 9.69 -7.54 4.43
C ILE A 319 9.52 -6.06 4.07
N ALA A 320 9.94 -5.13 4.94
CA ALA A 320 9.87 -3.70 4.65
C ALA A 320 10.74 -3.30 3.45
N GLY A 321 11.95 -3.86 3.35
CA GLY A 321 12.89 -3.57 2.28
C GLY A 321 12.43 -4.08 0.93
N SER A 322 11.83 -5.28 0.88
CA SER A 322 11.23 -5.83 -0.33
C SER A 322 9.96 -5.10 -0.74
N ALA A 323 9.15 -4.61 0.20
CA ALA A 323 7.97 -3.80 -0.12
C ALA A 323 8.38 -2.47 -0.78
N LEU A 324 9.31 -1.75 -0.15
CA LEU A 324 9.79 -0.45 -0.63
C LEU A 324 10.63 -0.57 -1.90
N GLY A 325 11.49 -1.59 -1.97
CA GLY A 325 12.25 -1.92 -3.18
C GLY A 325 11.34 -2.40 -4.32
N GLY A 326 10.33 -3.20 -4.01
CA GLY A 326 9.30 -3.63 -4.96
C GLY A 326 8.50 -2.47 -5.51
N LEU A 327 8.10 -1.51 -4.67
CA LEU A 327 7.45 -0.27 -5.10
C LEU A 327 8.36 0.56 -6.02
N LEU A 328 9.65 0.66 -5.71
CA LEU A 328 10.61 1.34 -6.58
C LEU A 328 10.75 0.63 -7.93
N VAL A 329 10.89 -0.70 -7.94
CA VAL A 329 10.94 -1.51 -9.16
C VAL A 329 9.65 -1.31 -9.97
N PHE A 330 8.49 -1.36 -9.31
CA PHE A 330 7.19 -1.14 -9.94
C PHE A 330 7.11 0.24 -10.59
N ALA A 331 7.61 1.29 -9.92
CA ALA A 331 7.68 2.63 -10.48
C ALA A 331 8.65 2.75 -11.67
N VAL A 332 9.79 2.07 -11.61
CA VAL A 332 10.80 2.06 -12.69
C VAL A 332 10.27 1.36 -13.94
N LEU A 333 9.53 0.26 -13.77
CA LEU A 333 8.92 -0.49 -14.87
C LEU A 333 7.84 0.30 -15.63
N ASN A 334 7.38 1.43 -15.08
CA ASN A 334 6.32 2.26 -15.64
C ASN A 334 5.03 1.44 -15.89
N PRO A 335 4.20 1.25 -14.85
CA PRO A 335 3.06 0.34 -14.91
C PRO A 335 2.02 0.79 -15.93
N GLU A 336 1.78 2.10 -16.08
CA GLU A 336 0.81 2.60 -17.04
C GLU A 336 1.24 2.40 -18.50
N ARG A 337 2.54 2.52 -18.78
CA ARG A 337 3.09 2.17 -20.09
C ARG A 337 2.95 0.67 -20.37
N LEU A 338 3.29 -0.19 -19.41
CA LEU A 338 3.16 -1.64 -19.54
C LEU A 338 1.70 -2.05 -19.84
N ILE A 339 0.76 -1.44 -19.13
CA ILE A 339 -0.68 -1.63 -19.33
C ILE A 339 -1.10 -1.19 -20.74
N ALA A 340 -0.65 -0.02 -21.19
CA ALA A 340 -0.98 0.47 -22.52
C ALA A 340 -0.38 -0.43 -23.62
N GLU A 341 0.87 -0.87 -23.50
CA GLU A 341 1.51 -1.77 -24.46
C GLU A 341 0.77 -3.12 -24.58
N HIS A 342 0.36 -3.73 -23.47
CA HIS A 342 -0.38 -4.99 -23.50
C HIS A 342 -1.80 -4.82 -24.08
N ASN A 343 -2.49 -3.72 -23.76
CA ASN A 343 -3.81 -3.46 -24.34
C ASN A 343 -3.74 -3.16 -25.85
N VAL A 344 -2.68 -2.50 -26.31
CA VAL A 344 -2.43 -2.27 -27.74
C VAL A 344 -2.17 -3.60 -28.45
N GLN A 345 -1.31 -4.47 -27.91
CA GLN A 345 -1.07 -5.81 -28.49
C GLN A 345 -2.34 -6.67 -28.52
N ARG A 346 -3.18 -6.55 -27.49
CA ARG A 346 -4.45 -7.27 -27.40
C ARG A 346 -5.48 -6.81 -28.45
N LEU A 347 -5.39 -5.58 -28.93
CA LEU A 347 -6.25 -5.10 -30.02
C LEU A 347 -6.04 -5.94 -31.28
N ASP A 348 -4.80 -6.26 -31.61
CA ASP A 348 -4.47 -7.07 -32.80
C ASP A 348 -5.03 -8.50 -32.69
N ALA A 349 -5.03 -9.07 -31.48
CA ALA A 349 -5.50 -10.44 -31.24
C ALA A 349 -7.03 -10.55 -31.10
N THR A 350 -7.70 -9.54 -30.53
CA THR A 350 -9.12 -9.65 -30.13
C THR A 350 -10.05 -8.67 -30.83
N GLY A 351 -9.52 -7.64 -31.49
CA GLY A 351 -10.29 -6.53 -32.06
C GLY A 351 -10.99 -5.64 -31.05
N LYS A 352 -10.80 -5.85 -29.73
CA LYS A 352 -11.50 -5.12 -28.65
C LYS A 352 -10.52 -4.27 -27.86
N ILE A 353 -10.84 -3.00 -27.67
CA ILE A 353 -10.05 -2.06 -26.85
C ILE A 353 -10.95 -1.10 -26.08
N ASP A 354 -10.59 -0.85 -24.83
CA ASP A 354 -11.28 0.11 -23.95
C ASP A 354 -10.57 1.47 -24.02
N VAL A 355 -10.97 2.27 -25.02
CA VAL A 355 -10.36 3.60 -25.26
C VAL A 355 -10.67 4.58 -24.13
N GLU A 356 -11.85 4.48 -23.52
CA GLU A 356 -12.25 5.32 -22.40
C GLU A 356 -11.29 5.12 -21.21
N TYR A 357 -11.01 3.86 -20.86
CA TYR A 357 -10.03 3.56 -19.82
C TYR A 357 -8.63 4.06 -20.17
N LEU A 358 -8.14 3.82 -21.38
CA LEU A 358 -6.80 4.25 -21.81
C LEU A 358 -6.63 5.77 -21.83
N SER A 359 -7.70 6.52 -22.13
CA SER A 359 -7.69 7.98 -22.11
C SER A 359 -7.45 8.56 -20.71
N ARG A 360 -7.77 7.81 -19.64
CA ARG A 360 -7.59 8.24 -18.25
C ARG A 360 -6.17 8.02 -17.73
N LEU A 361 -5.31 7.30 -18.48
CA LEU A 361 -3.91 7.12 -18.11
C LEU A 361 -3.14 8.45 -18.20
N SER A 362 -2.02 8.52 -17.48
CA SER A 362 -1.12 9.67 -17.43
C SER A 362 -0.28 9.78 -18.71
N ALA A 363 0.58 10.81 -18.78
CA ALA A 363 1.48 11.00 -19.90
C ALA A 363 2.44 9.81 -20.13
N ASP A 364 2.66 8.97 -19.11
CA ASP A 364 3.50 7.77 -19.19
C ASP A 364 3.03 6.76 -20.24
N ALA A 365 1.73 6.71 -20.53
CA ALA A 365 1.15 5.80 -21.50
C ALA A 365 1.27 6.30 -22.95
N ALA A 366 1.53 7.60 -23.18
CA ALA A 366 1.46 8.21 -24.50
C ALA A 366 2.30 7.53 -25.60
N PRO A 367 3.56 7.08 -25.34
CA PRO A 367 4.36 6.39 -26.34
C PRO A 367 3.75 5.05 -26.81
N ALA A 368 3.03 4.37 -25.92
CA ALA A 368 2.35 3.12 -26.26
C ALA A 368 1.04 3.40 -27.01
N LEU A 369 0.26 4.37 -26.55
CA LEU A 369 -1.01 4.76 -27.17
C LEU A 369 -0.84 5.33 -28.59
N ALA A 370 0.30 5.95 -28.89
CA ALA A 370 0.61 6.45 -30.23
C ALA A 370 0.72 5.33 -31.29
N LYS A 371 0.91 4.08 -30.89
CA LYS A 371 0.94 2.93 -31.80
C LYS A 371 -0.45 2.47 -32.23
N LEU A 372 -1.51 3.00 -31.63
CA LEU A 372 -2.88 2.64 -31.99
C LEU A 372 -3.22 3.07 -33.43
N PRO A 373 -4.15 2.37 -34.10
CA PRO A 373 -4.76 2.82 -35.34
C PRO A 373 -5.39 4.22 -35.19
N LEU A 374 -5.42 5.00 -36.28
CA LEU A 374 -5.84 6.40 -36.30
C LEU A 374 -7.21 6.61 -35.59
N GLN A 375 -8.15 5.69 -35.83
CA GLN A 375 -9.51 5.71 -35.28
C GLN A 375 -9.60 5.71 -33.75
N HIS A 376 -8.62 5.14 -33.04
CA HIS A 376 -8.63 5.07 -31.56
C HIS A 376 -7.59 6.01 -30.93
N ARG A 377 -6.59 6.44 -31.70
CA ARG A 377 -5.42 7.15 -31.19
C ARG A 377 -5.75 8.53 -30.62
N ALA A 378 -6.54 9.34 -31.32
CA ALA A 378 -6.89 10.69 -30.88
C ALA A 378 -7.65 10.65 -29.54
N CYS A 379 -8.65 9.77 -29.43
CA CYS A 379 -9.43 9.58 -28.21
C CYS A 379 -8.59 9.01 -27.04
N ALA A 380 -7.70 8.04 -27.30
CA ALA A 380 -6.82 7.50 -26.28
C ALA A 380 -5.81 8.54 -25.75
N LEU A 381 -5.36 9.47 -26.59
CA LEU A 381 -4.43 10.54 -26.18
C LEU A 381 -5.13 11.77 -25.59
N ALA A 382 -6.47 11.82 -25.59
CA ALA A 382 -7.23 13.00 -25.17
C ALA A 382 -6.91 13.43 -23.72
N GLY A 383 -6.86 12.49 -22.77
CA GLY A 383 -6.52 12.82 -21.38
C GLY A 383 -5.07 13.28 -21.19
N ALA A 384 -4.14 12.73 -21.97
CA ALA A 384 -2.75 13.21 -21.99
C ALA A 384 -2.67 14.64 -22.55
N ASN A 385 -3.45 14.97 -23.58
CA ASN A 385 -3.53 16.32 -24.16
C ASN A 385 -4.06 17.35 -23.15
N ILE A 386 -5.09 17.00 -22.36
CA ILE A 386 -5.63 17.88 -21.32
C ILE A 386 -4.56 18.21 -20.27
N ARG A 387 -3.81 17.21 -19.81
CA ARG A 387 -2.74 17.40 -18.81
C ARG A 387 -1.58 18.27 -19.32
N MET A 388 -1.42 18.41 -20.64
CA MET A 388 -0.36 19.23 -21.26
C MET A 388 -0.68 20.72 -21.33
N TYR A 389 -1.90 21.16 -20.99
CA TYR A 389 -2.22 22.59 -20.88
C TYR A 389 -1.48 23.25 -19.72
N ASP A 390 -1.23 22.51 -18.64
CA ASP A 390 -0.42 23.02 -17.54
C ASP A 390 1.06 23.09 -17.93
N ARG A 391 1.58 24.31 -18.03
CA ARG A 391 2.98 24.62 -18.35
C ARG A 391 3.75 25.16 -17.16
N SER A 392 3.19 25.06 -15.96
CA SER A 392 3.87 25.44 -14.74
C SER A 392 5.15 24.61 -14.55
N TRP A 393 6.17 25.21 -13.94
CA TRP A 393 7.45 24.52 -13.73
C TRP A 393 7.31 23.38 -12.71
N GLN A 394 6.33 23.47 -11.82
CA GLN A 394 6.02 22.46 -10.80
C GLN A 394 5.45 21.17 -11.38
N SER A 395 4.80 21.26 -12.54
CA SER A 395 4.16 20.13 -13.20
C SER A 395 5.05 19.45 -14.24
N TRP A 396 6.33 19.87 -14.30
CA TRP A 396 7.32 19.31 -15.21
C TRP A 396 7.82 17.94 -14.72
N ASN A 397 7.82 16.95 -15.61
CA ASN A 397 8.48 15.65 -15.42
C ASN A 397 8.97 15.10 -16.78
N VAL A 398 9.89 14.14 -16.74
CA VAL A 398 10.50 13.53 -17.94
C VAL A 398 9.45 12.86 -18.83
N SER A 399 8.44 12.25 -18.22
CA SER A 399 7.36 11.58 -18.93
C SER A 399 6.53 12.54 -19.80
N ARG A 400 6.09 13.67 -19.24
CA ARG A 400 5.43 14.76 -19.96
C ARG A 400 6.32 15.36 -21.03
N ALA A 401 7.61 15.56 -20.76
CA ALA A 401 8.56 16.07 -21.75
C ALA A 401 8.66 15.14 -22.97
N THR A 402 8.66 13.82 -22.73
CA THR A 402 8.70 12.79 -23.78
C THR A 402 7.37 12.67 -24.53
N ALA A 403 6.24 12.79 -23.81
CA ALA A 403 4.90 12.66 -24.38
C ALA A 403 4.46 13.88 -25.21
N ARG A 404 4.97 15.09 -24.89
CA ARG A 404 4.61 16.35 -25.57
C ARG A 404 4.69 16.31 -27.10
N PRO A 405 5.82 15.95 -27.74
CA PRO A 405 5.90 15.88 -29.20
C PRO A 405 4.93 14.86 -29.79
N ILE A 406 4.69 13.74 -29.08
CA ILE A 406 3.79 12.66 -29.51
C ILE A 406 2.34 13.14 -29.53
N VAL A 407 1.89 13.79 -28.46
CA VAL A 407 0.52 14.30 -28.36
C VAL A 407 0.30 15.49 -29.30
N ALA A 408 1.30 16.38 -29.44
CA ALA A 408 1.22 17.50 -30.38
C ALA A 408 1.06 17.03 -31.84
N ALA A 409 1.70 15.93 -32.23
CA ALA A 409 1.58 15.35 -33.56
C ALA A 409 0.23 14.66 -33.83
N ASN A 410 -0.57 14.35 -32.80
CA ASN A 410 -1.82 13.60 -32.90
C ASN A 410 -3.01 14.39 -32.34
N ARG A 411 -3.01 15.72 -32.54
CA ARG A 411 -3.99 16.65 -31.95
C ARG A 411 -5.34 16.70 -32.66
N GLU A 412 -5.70 15.64 -33.38
CA GLU A 412 -6.98 15.53 -34.07
C GLU A 412 -8.13 15.44 -33.05
N LEU A 413 -9.31 15.94 -33.44
CA LEU A 413 -10.50 15.89 -32.60
C LEU A 413 -11.00 14.44 -32.52
N CYS A 414 -11.11 13.93 -31.29
CA CYS A 414 -11.89 12.74 -31.00
C CYS A 414 -13.36 13.09 -31.23
N TYR A 415 -13.97 12.50 -32.25
CA TYR A 415 -15.39 12.66 -32.57
C TYR A 415 -16.22 11.51 -32.03
#